data_AF-S9TPK0-F1
#
_entry.id   AF-S9TPK0-F1
#
_cell.length_a   1.000
_cell.length_b   1.000
_cell.length_c   1.000
_cell.angle_alpha   90.00
_cell.angle_beta   90.00
_cell.angle_gamma   90.00
#
_symmetry.space_group_name_H-M   'P 1'
#
loop_
_entity.id
_entity.type
_entity.pdbx_description
1 polymer ?
#
loop_
_entity_poly.entity_id
_entity_poly.type
_entity_poly.pdbx_seq_one_letter_code
_entity_poly.pdbx_strand_id
1 'polypeptide(L)'
;MDLVPLDAEDDVLDTYNKELAALGRAIPFSARRKEGLVMIAAALEPLYHVHAMKQVENDWDIEDLARSGDAAAMEEIRDRNATDRYIRVAIVGRTNSGKTSLVNRLVGFERSRASGEENTTRDPVEIACTYKGKKMKIIDTAGLARQRYRTDREFIGRLHSLTMHAIRYAHVVIVVFDATEGHPNKYDMAILHKVASEGRPFLLCANKWDIVLDQAATAEAIDFKIKRQVREVKYSNAVVVSAHTGQNLTLLMDEVLAVYDTWNKRVRRAELTKFWRKLEKSVIIPYHVARIGRITQVNTRPPTFLLQLQTKDDENLLPKSLQEMLKNALVEEFDFYGVPIRLIQEVKDSNPDYI
;
A
#
# COMPACT_ATOMS: atom_id res chain seq x y z
N MET A 1 -34.12 -17.68 7.48
CA MET A 1 -33.98 -18.57 8.65
C MET A 1 -33.80 -17.80 9.96
N ASP A 2 -32.91 -16.80 10.08
CA ASP A 2 -32.65 -16.14 11.40
C ASP A 2 -33.83 -15.39 12.04
N LEU A 3 -34.85 -15.02 11.25
CA LEU A 3 -36.03 -14.26 11.68
C LEU A 3 -37.34 -15.02 11.45
N VAL A 4 -37.26 -16.27 10.95
CA VAL A 4 -38.44 -17.08 10.64
C VAL A 4 -38.56 -18.15 11.73
N PRO A 5 -39.72 -18.25 12.42
CA PRO A 5 -39.99 -19.36 13.33
C PRO A 5 -39.86 -20.70 12.60
N LEU A 6 -39.25 -21.72 13.24
CA LEU A 6 -38.97 -23.02 12.62
C LEU A 6 -40.23 -23.71 12.08
N ASP A 7 -41.37 -23.45 12.71
CA ASP A 7 -42.71 -23.92 12.35
C ASP A 7 -43.32 -23.23 11.12
N ALA A 8 -42.72 -22.13 10.65
CA ALA A 8 -43.19 -21.36 9.50
C ALA A 8 -42.19 -21.35 8.32
N GLU A 9 -41.07 -22.10 8.42
CA GLU A 9 -40.04 -22.12 7.37
C GLU A 9 -40.57 -22.70 6.05
N ASP A 10 -41.36 -23.77 6.11
CA ASP A 10 -41.93 -24.42 4.93
C ASP A 10 -42.93 -23.51 4.19
N ASP A 11 -43.80 -22.83 4.92
CA ASP A 11 -44.78 -21.89 4.34
C ASP A 11 -44.10 -20.69 3.67
N VAL A 12 -43.02 -20.19 4.27
CA VAL A 12 -42.22 -19.09 3.72
C VAL A 12 -41.47 -19.53 2.46
N LEU A 13 -40.88 -20.72 2.46
CA LEU A 13 -40.21 -21.27 1.27
C LEU A 13 -41.20 -21.51 0.14
N ASP A 14 -42.40 -22.03 0.44
CA ASP A 14 -43.46 -22.20 -0.53
C ASP A 14 -43.92 -20.87 -1.13
N THR A 15 -43.99 -19.82 -0.31
CA THR A 15 -44.31 -18.46 -0.78
C THR A 15 -43.23 -17.94 -1.73
N TYR A 16 -41.94 -18.05 -1.36
CA TYR A 16 -40.83 -17.67 -2.24
C TYR A 16 -40.82 -18.47 -3.55
N ASN A 17 -41.07 -19.77 -3.47
CA ASN A 17 -41.07 -20.64 -4.65
C ASN A 17 -42.27 -20.35 -5.58
N LYS A 18 -43.39 -19.86 -5.04
CA LYS A 18 -44.57 -19.43 -5.84
C LYS A 18 -44.36 -18.04 -6.44
N GLU A 19 -43.90 -17.08 -5.66
CA GLU A 19 -43.75 -15.68 -6.09
C GLU A 19 -42.53 -15.45 -7.00
N LEU A 20 -41.44 -16.19 -6.77
CA LEU A 20 -40.21 -16.11 -7.55
C LEU A 20 -39.99 -17.38 -8.40
N ALA A 21 -41.08 -18.03 -8.83
CA ALA A 21 -41.04 -19.29 -9.58
C ALA A 21 -40.10 -19.27 -10.80
N ALA A 22 -39.92 -18.11 -11.44
CA ALA A 22 -39.02 -17.92 -12.58
C ALA A 22 -37.52 -18.06 -12.22
N LEU A 23 -37.15 -17.87 -10.95
CA LEU A 23 -35.77 -17.99 -10.45
C LEU A 23 -35.45 -19.39 -9.89
N GLY A 24 -36.46 -20.27 -9.78
CA GLY A 24 -36.32 -21.60 -9.24
C GLY A 24 -36.55 -21.68 -7.73
N ARG A 25 -36.01 -22.74 -7.10
CA ARG A 25 -36.19 -23.00 -5.67
C ARG A 25 -35.29 -22.11 -4.82
N ALA A 26 -35.86 -21.47 -3.80
CA ALA A 26 -35.09 -20.67 -2.85
C ALA A 26 -34.15 -21.57 -2.00
N ILE A 27 -32.91 -21.12 -1.81
CA ILE A 27 -31.93 -21.79 -0.94
C ILE A 27 -32.03 -21.18 0.47
N PRO A 28 -32.38 -21.95 1.49
CA PRO A 28 -32.39 -21.45 2.86
C PRO A 28 -30.97 -21.15 3.34
N PHE A 29 -30.78 -19.97 3.94
CA PHE A 29 -29.48 -19.52 4.42
C PHE A 29 -29.60 -18.74 5.74
N SER A 30 -28.65 -18.95 6.65
CA SER A 30 -28.45 -18.13 7.86
C SER A 30 -27.00 -17.68 7.96
N ALA A 31 -26.79 -16.36 7.91
CA ALA A 31 -25.46 -15.79 8.09
C ALA A 31 -24.99 -15.86 9.54
N ARG A 32 -25.89 -15.71 10.53
CA ARG A 32 -25.51 -15.76 11.96
C ARG A 32 -25.13 -17.18 12.40
N ARG A 33 -25.87 -18.18 11.94
CA ARG A 33 -25.63 -19.60 12.27
C ARG A 33 -24.66 -20.28 11.31
N LYS A 34 -24.37 -19.64 10.16
CA LYS A 34 -23.54 -20.19 9.07
C LYS A 34 -24.14 -21.46 8.43
N GLU A 35 -25.45 -21.58 8.45
CA GLU A 35 -26.20 -22.70 7.86
C GLU A 35 -26.52 -22.42 6.39
N GLY A 36 -26.61 -23.47 5.56
CA GLY A 36 -26.90 -23.37 4.12
C GLY A 36 -25.67 -23.16 3.22
N LEU A 37 -24.47 -22.99 3.78
CA LEU A 37 -23.22 -22.84 2.99
C LEU A 37 -22.96 -24.04 2.07
N VAL A 38 -23.22 -25.27 2.55
CA VAL A 38 -23.04 -26.50 1.77
C VAL A 38 -24.01 -26.56 0.59
N MET A 39 -25.26 -26.11 0.80
CA MET A 39 -26.27 -26.07 -0.27
C MET A 39 -25.91 -25.02 -1.34
N ILE A 40 -25.44 -23.85 -0.92
CA ILE A 40 -24.93 -22.82 -1.85
C ILE A 40 -23.73 -23.35 -2.64
N ALA A 41 -22.79 -24.04 -1.99
CA ALA A 41 -21.64 -24.62 -2.66
C ALA A 41 -22.06 -25.64 -3.75
N ALA A 42 -22.97 -26.56 -3.41
CA ALA A 42 -23.50 -27.53 -4.37
C ALA A 42 -24.27 -26.87 -5.54
N ALA A 43 -24.98 -25.77 -5.28
CA ALA A 43 -25.67 -25.02 -6.33
C ALA A 43 -24.70 -24.26 -7.27
N LEU A 44 -23.56 -23.80 -6.76
CA LEU A 44 -22.55 -23.07 -7.53
C LEU A 44 -21.54 -24.01 -8.23
N GLU A 45 -21.39 -25.25 -7.79
CA GLU A 45 -20.43 -26.22 -8.35
C GLU A 45 -20.58 -26.44 -9.87
N PRO A 46 -21.79 -26.63 -10.43
CA PRO A 46 -21.94 -26.74 -11.89
C PRO A 46 -21.49 -25.48 -12.63
N LEU A 47 -21.78 -24.29 -12.08
CA LEU A 47 -21.36 -23.01 -12.69
C LEU A 47 -19.84 -22.84 -12.63
N TYR A 48 -19.21 -23.30 -11.54
CA TYR A 48 -17.76 -23.33 -11.41
C TYR A 48 -17.13 -24.22 -12.49
N HIS A 49 -17.65 -25.43 -12.71
CA HIS A 49 -17.14 -26.32 -13.76
C HIS A 49 -17.35 -25.76 -15.17
N VAL A 50 -18.52 -25.18 -15.46
CA VAL A 50 -18.77 -24.51 -16.75
C VAL A 50 -17.81 -23.34 -16.96
N HIS A 51 -17.56 -22.53 -15.93
CA HIS A 51 -16.59 -21.44 -16.01
C HIS A 51 -15.16 -21.96 -16.23
N ALA A 52 -14.76 -23.01 -15.51
CA ALA A 52 -13.44 -23.62 -15.64
C ALA A 52 -13.23 -24.22 -17.05
N MET A 53 -14.23 -24.91 -17.60
CA MET A 53 -14.18 -25.42 -18.97
C MET A 53 -14.03 -24.28 -19.99
N LYS A 54 -14.87 -23.25 -19.90
CA LYS A 54 -14.78 -22.07 -20.77
C LYS A 54 -13.44 -21.34 -20.66
N GLN A 55 -12.86 -21.31 -19.46
CA GLN A 55 -11.55 -20.73 -19.24
C GLN A 55 -10.47 -21.52 -19.99
N VAL A 56 -10.48 -22.86 -19.90
CA VAL A 56 -9.54 -23.71 -20.62
C VAL A 56 -9.73 -23.63 -22.14
N GLU A 57 -10.99 -23.61 -22.62
CA GLU A 57 -11.30 -23.43 -24.04
C GLU A 57 -10.74 -22.10 -24.57
N ASN A 58 -11.00 -21.00 -23.87
CA ASN A 58 -10.47 -19.68 -24.23
C ASN A 58 -8.92 -19.67 -24.18
N ASP A 59 -8.32 -20.37 -23.21
CA ASP A 59 -6.88 -20.48 -23.11
C ASP A 59 -6.28 -21.19 -24.33
N TRP A 60 -6.91 -22.25 -24.83
CA TRP A 60 -6.50 -22.93 -26.06
C TRP A 60 -6.68 -22.06 -27.30
N ASP A 61 -7.81 -21.35 -27.42
CA ASP A 61 -8.07 -20.44 -28.53
C ASP A 61 -7.00 -19.34 -28.62
N ILE A 62 -6.61 -18.77 -27.48
CA ILE A 62 -5.55 -17.74 -27.40
C ILE A 62 -4.19 -18.34 -27.76
N GLU A 63 -3.88 -19.56 -27.34
CA GLU A 63 -2.63 -20.23 -27.73
C GLU A 63 -2.56 -20.50 -29.23
N ASP A 64 -3.66 -20.93 -29.85
CA ASP A 64 -3.74 -21.15 -31.29
C ASP A 64 -3.55 -19.83 -32.06
N LEU A 65 -4.17 -18.75 -31.61
CA LEU A 65 -3.99 -17.40 -32.14
C LEU A 65 -2.54 -16.92 -32.00
N ALA A 66 -1.91 -17.12 -30.84
CA ALA A 66 -0.51 -16.74 -30.63
C ALA A 66 0.45 -17.54 -31.53
N ARG A 67 0.20 -18.85 -31.74
CA ARG A 67 0.99 -19.67 -32.68
C ARG A 67 0.83 -19.21 -34.14
N SER A 68 -0.32 -18.61 -34.48
CA SER A 68 -0.55 -18.00 -35.81
C SER A 68 0.16 -16.65 -36.01
N GLY A 69 0.81 -16.12 -34.97
CA GLY A 69 1.59 -14.87 -35.03
C GLY A 69 0.85 -13.63 -34.51
N ASP A 70 -0.31 -13.79 -33.86
CA ASP A 70 -1.05 -12.66 -33.29
C ASP A 70 -0.32 -12.05 -32.08
N ALA A 71 0.02 -10.76 -32.19
CA ALA A 71 0.80 -10.04 -31.18
C ALA A 71 0.04 -9.83 -29.87
N ALA A 72 -1.28 -9.64 -29.91
CA ALA A 72 -2.09 -9.43 -28.71
C ALA A 72 -2.25 -10.74 -27.93
N ALA A 73 -2.46 -11.86 -28.63
CA ALA A 73 -2.50 -13.19 -28.02
C ALA A 73 -1.15 -13.56 -27.37
N MET A 74 -0.02 -13.25 -28.05
CA MET A 74 1.31 -13.42 -27.47
C MET A 74 1.54 -12.57 -26.21
N GLU A 75 1.06 -11.32 -26.18
CA GLU A 75 1.14 -10.44 -25.00
C GLU A 75 0.28 -10.97 -23.85
N GLU A 76 -0.93 -11.44 -24.13
CA GLU A 76 -1.82 -12.01 -23.11
C GLU A 76 -1.21 -13.27 -22.45
N ILE A 77 -0.66 -14.18 -23.26
CA ILE A 77 0.04 -15.39 -22.75
C ILE A 77 1.24 -14.98 -21.88
N ARG A 78 1.98 -13.96 -22.28
CA ARG A 78 3.12 -13.45 -21.50
C ARG A 78 2.67 -12.91 -20.15
N ASP A 79 1.60 -12.14 -20.11
CA ASP A 79 1.02 -11.62 -18.87
C ASP A 79 0.44 -12.73 -17.98
N ARG A 80 -0.17 -13.76 -18.57
CA ARG A 80 -0.67 -14.94 -17.85
C ARG A 80 0.47 -15.72 -17.21
N ASN A 81 1.52 -16.01 -17.99
CA ASN A 81 2.71 -16.76 -17.56
C ASN A 81 3.61 -15.97 -16.59
N ALA A 82 3.44 -14.65 -16.49
CA ALA A 82 4.15 -13.86 -15.49
C ALA A 82 3.78 -14.32 -14.07
N THR A 83 4.71 -15.01 -13.41
CA THR A 83 4.60 -15.52 -12.02
C THR A 83 4.81 -14.42 -10.97
N ASP A 84 4.91 -13.16 -11.39
CA ASP A 84 5.13 -12.01 -10.51
C ASP A 84 3.95 -11.84 -9.54
N ARG A 85 4.28 -11.66 -8.25
CA ARG A 85 3.27 -11.36 -7.22
C ARG A 85 2.72 -9.95 -7.43
N TYR A 86 1.44 -9.77 -7.11
CA TYR A 86 0.80 -8.46 -7.14
C TYR A 86 1.50 -7.43 -6.24
N ILE A 87 1.71 -6.23 -6.78
CA ILE A 87 2.11 -5.05 -6.03
C ILE A 87 0.84 -4.42 -5.43
N ARG A 88 0.73 -4.35 -4.10
CA ARG A 88 -0.44 -3.75 -3.44
C ARG A 88 -0.19 -2.26 -3.21
N VAL A 89 -0.96 -1.41 -3.88
CA VAL A 89 -0.82 0.05 -3.83
C VAL A 89 -2.03 0.64 -3.13
N ALA A 90 -1.86 1.15 -1.92
CA ALA A 90 -2.95 1.78 -1.17
C ALA A 90 -2.98 3.30 -1.39
N ILE A 91 -4.14 3.82 -1.78
CA ILE A 91 -4.37 5.25 -1.93
C ILE A 91 -5.11 5.74 -0.68
N VAL A 92 -4.42 6.57 0.11
CA VAL A 92 -4.89 7.04 1.43
C VAL A 92 -4.82 8.56 1.49
N GLY A 93 -5.51 9.16 2.46
CA GLY A 93 -5.56 10.62 2.59
C GLY A 93 -6.86 11.07 3.25
N ARG A 94 -6.99 12.38 3.45
CA ARG A 94 -8.18 12.97 4.08
C ARG A 94 -9.45 12.74 3.28
N THR A 95 -10.60 12.98 3.90
CA THR A 95 -11.88 13.14 3.18
C THR A 95 -11.75 14.25 2.13
N ASN A 96 -12.43 14.08 0.99
CA ASN A 96 -12.48 15.05 -0.11
C ASN A 96 -11.15 15.40 -0.82
N SER A 97 -10.06 14.66 -0.57
CA SER A 97 -8.80 14.79 -1.31
C SER A 97 -8.84 14.21 -2.74
N GLY A 98 -9.96 13.61 -3.15
CA GLY A 98 -10.17 13.08 -4.51
C GLY A 98 -9.53 11.71 -4.79
N LYS A 99 -9.33 10.87 -3.76
CA LYS A 99 -8.80 9.49 -3.88
C LYS A 99 -9.62 8.61 -4.83
N THR A 100 -10.93 8.57 -4.62
CA THR A 100 -11.83 7.75 -5.44
C THR A 100 -11.88 8.23 -6.89
N SER A 101 -11.87 9.55 -7.13
CA SER A 101 -11.74 10.11 -8.49
C SER A 101 -10.41 9.72 -9.14
N LEU A 102 -9.31 9.75 -8.37
CA LEU A 102 -8.00 9.32 -8.84
C LEU A 102 -8.00 7.83 -9.23
N VAL A 103 -8.58 6.96 -8.41
CA VAL A 103 -8.72 5.53 -8.72
C VAL A 103 -9.57 5.31 -9.97
N ASN A 104 -10.73 5.96 -10.07
CA ASN A 104 -11.58 5.85 -11.26
C ASN A 104 -10.81 6.27 -12.53
N ARG A 105 -10.02 7.35 -12.45
CA ARG A 105 -9.22 7.81 -13.57
C ARG A 105 -8.09 6.85 -13.93
N LEU A 106 -7.42 6.26 -12.93
CA LEU A 106 -6.39 5.22 -13.15
C LEU A 106 -6.97 3.96 -13.79
N VAL A 107 -8.19 3.58 -13.43
CA VAL A 107 -8.90 2.41 -13.96
C VAL A 107 -9.54 2.69 -15.32
N GLY A 108 -9.79 3.96 -15.65
CA GLY A 108 -10.33 4.39 -16.94
C GLY A 108 -11.86 4.49 -17.00
N PHE A 109 -12.57 4.11 -15.94
CA PHE A 109 -14.03 4.23 -15.83
C PHE A 109 -14.48 4.43 -14.37
N GLU A 110 -15.71 4.90 -14.18
CA GLU A 110 -16.29 5.12 -12.85
C GLU A 110 -16.65 3.80 -12.16
N ARG A 111 -15.64 3.18 -11.54
CA ARG A 111 -15.83 1.93 -10.79
C ARG A 111 -16.40 2.16 -9.40
N SER A 112 -16.01 3.26 -8.76
CA SER A 112 -16.35 3.61 -7.38
C SER A 112 -17.09 4.95 -7.33
N ARG A 113 -18.09 5.08 -6.44
CA ARG A 113 -18.87 6.32 -6.33
C ARG A 113 -18.00 7.47 -5.80
N ALA A 114 -17.66 8.42 -6.66
CA ALA A 114 -17.05 9.68 -6.29
C ALA A 114 -18.16 10.75 -6.15
N SER A 115 -18.84 10.80 -5.00
CA SER A 115 -19.74 11.92 -4.65
C SER A 115 -19.02 12.91 -3.74
N GLY A 116 -19.44 14.18 -3.77
CA GLY A 116 -18.92 15.23 -2.87
C GLY A 116 -19.41 15.13 -1.41
N GLU A 117 -20.20 14.10 -1.09
CA GLU A 117 -20.68 13.83 0.27
C GLU A 117 -19.55 13.22 1.12
N GLU A 118 -19.47 13.59 2.40
CA GLU A 118 -18.44 13.04 3.29
C GLU A 118 -18.67 11.54 3.58
N ASN A 119 -17.61 10.74 3.56
CA ASN A 119 -17.59 9.30 3.89
C ASN A 119 -18.26 8.34 2.88
N THR A 120 -18.19 8.65 1.58
CA THR A 120 -18.75 7.80 0.51
C THR A 120 -18.12 6.40 0.44
N THR A 121 -16.80 6.29 0.61
CA THR A 121 -16.09 5.01 0.61
C THR A 121 -16.04 4.43 2.02
N ARG A 122 -16.84 3.38 2.28
CA ARG A 122 -16.96 2.75 3.61
C ARG A 122 -16.04 1.53 3.77
N ASP A 123 -15.92 0.72 2.73
CA ASP A 123 -15.03 -0.43 2.73
C ASP A 123 -13.89 -0.22 1.73
N PRO A 124 -12.66 -0.68 2.02
CA PRO A 124 -11.57 -0.63 1.04
C PRO A 124 -11.93 -1.45 -0.20
N VAL A 125 -11.77 -0.85 -1.38
CA VAL A 125 -12.02 -1.52 -2.67
C VAL A 125 -10.68 -1.86 -3.30
N GLU A 126 -10.43 -3.16 -3.53
CA GLU A 126 -9.22 -3.65 -4.21
C GLU A 126 -9.53 -3.91 -5.68
N ILE A 127 -8.78 -3.26 -6.58
CA ILE A 127 -8.93 -3.39 -8.03
C ILE A 127 -7.63 -3.93 -8.59
N ALA A 128 -7.68 -5.11 -9.20
CA ALA A 128 -6.54 -5.68 -9.90
C ALA A 128 -6.35 -4.99 -11.26
N CYS A 129 -5.13 -4.58 -11.56
CA CYS A 129 -4.76 -4.02 -12.86
C CYS A 129 -3.31 -4.37 -13.21
N THR A 130 -2.94 -4.13 -14.46
CA THR A 130 -1.58 -4.29 -14.96
C THR A 130 -1.09 -2.95 -15.48
N TYR A 131 0.11 -2.52 -15.09
CA TYR A 131 0.75 -1.31 -15.60
C TYR A 131 2.16 -1.66 -16.05
N LYS A 132 2.47 -1.41 -17.33
CA LYS A 132 3.77 -1.76 -17.96
C LYS A 132 4.20 -3.22 -17.69
N GLY A 133 3.27 -4.17 -17.81
CA GLY A 133 3.51 -5.60 -17.56
C GLY A 133 3.67 -5.99 -16.08
N LYS A 134 3.46 -5.06 -15.13
CA LYS A 134 3.50 -5.35 -13.68
C LYS A 134 2.09 -5.45 -13.10
N LYS A 135 1.78 -6.64 -12.57
CA LYS A 135 0.53 -6.94 -11.86
C LYS A 135 0.46 -6.16 -10.56
N MET A 136 -0.62 -5.40 -10.37
CA MET A 136 -0.84 -4.62 -9.16
C MET A 136 -2.31 -4.61 -8.73
N LYS A 137 -2.51 -4.25 -7.47
CA LYS A 137 -3.80 -4.13 -6.81
C LYS A 137 -3.88 -2.72 -6.25
N ILE A 138 -4.67 -1.87 -6.89
CA ILE A 138 -4.97 -0.52 -6.42
C ILE A 138 -6.06 -0.64 -5.35
N ILE A 139 -5.77 -0.16 -4.15
CA ILE A 139 -6.66 -0.22 -2.99
C ILE A 139 -7.16 1.20 -2.72
N ASP A 140 -8.42 1.47 -3.06
CA ASP A 140 -9.11 2.69 -2.62
C ASP A 140 -9.50 2.54 -1.16
N THR A 141 -9.27 3.57 -0.35
CA THR A 141 -9.56 3.55 1.09
C THR A 141 -10.50 4.67 1.48
N ALA A 142 -11.24 4.44 2.57
CA ALA A 142 -12.01 5.48 3.23
C ALA A 142 -11.10 6.66 3.62
N GLY A 143 -11.62 7.89 3.50
CA GLY A 143 -10.91 9.08 3.93
C GLY A 143 -10.57 9.02 5.42
N LEU A 144 -9.32 9.36 5.76
CA LEU A 144 -8.87 9.42 7.15
C LEU A 144 -9.35 10.72 7.80
N ALA A 145 -9.97 10.62 8.97
CA ALA A 145 -10.42 11.74 9.79
C ALA A 145 -9.62 11.83 11.10
N ARG A 146 -9.43 13.05 11.62
CA ARG A 146 -8.70 13.30 12.88
C ARG A 146 -9.44 12.69 14.08
N GLN A 147 -8.69 12.30 15.11
CA GLN A 147 -9.23 11.69 16.34
C GLN A 147 -10.36 12.49 16.99
N ARG A 148 -10.28 13.84 17.02
CA ARG A 148 -11.34 14.69 17.59
C ARG A 148 -12.69 14.58 16.87
N TYR A 149 -12.70 14.23 15.59
CA TYR A 149 -13.93 13.96 14.82
C TYR A 149 -14.40 12.49 14.94
N ARG A 150 -13.57 11.62 15.55
CA ARG A 150 -13.85 10.18 15.72
C ARG A 150 -14.52 9.87 17.05
N THR A 151 -14.18 10.60 18.12
CA THR A 151 -14.62 10.29 19.49
C THR A 151 -16.14 10.26 19.64
N ASP A 152 -16.86 11.09 18.89
CA ASP A 152 -18.33 11.15 18.94
C ASP A 152 -19.02 10.27 17.88
N ARG A 153 -18.24 9.51 17.09
CA ARG A 153 -18.74 8.73 15.94
C ARG A 153 -17.99 7.40 15.81
N GLU A 154 -18.44 6.37 16.53
CA GLU A 154 -17.86 5.01 16.50
C GLU A 154 -17.64 4.47 15.07
N PHE A 155 -18.57 4.79 14.16
CA PHE A 155 -18.48 4.41 12.75
C PHE A 155 -17.21 4.95 12.05
N ILE A 156 -16.84 6.21 12.28
CA ILE A 156 -15.62 6.80 11.73
C ILE A 156 -14.37 6.16 12.37
N GLY A 157 -14.49 5.77 13.64
CA GLY A 157 -13.53 4.92 14.34
C GLY A 157 -13.16 3.66 13.54
N ARG A 158 -14.19 2.92 13.10
CA ARG A 158 -14.05 1.67 12.31
C ARG A 158 -13.45 1.91 10.92
N LEU A 159 -13.90 2.94 10.19
CA LEU A 159 -13.36 3.28 8.87
C LEU A 159 -11.86 3.55 8.91
N HIS A 160 -11.41 4.34 9.89
CA HIS A 160 -9.99 4.61 10.07
C HIS A 160 -9.20 3.32 10.37
N SER A 161 -9.75 2.38 11.14
CA SER A 161 -9.09 1.09 11.39
C SER A 161 -8.95 0.26 10.11
N LEU A 162 -9.95 0.28 9.22
CA LEU A 162 -9.87 -0.38 7.90
C LEU A 162 -8.80 0.27 7.01
N THR A 163 -8.72 1.60 6.96
CA THR A 163 -7.67 2.30 6.21
C THR A 163 -6.28 2.02 6.78
N MET A 164 -6.14 1.97 8.11
CA MET A 164 -4.89 1.58 8.75
C MET A 164 -4.49 0.14 8.46
N HIS A 165 -5.46 -0.77 8.37
CA HIS A 165 -5.24 -2.14 7.92
C HIS A 165 -4.75 -2.16 6.47
N ALA A 166 -5.38 -1.39 5.57
CA ALA A 166 -4.92 -1.26 4.19
C ALA A 166 -3.46 -0.76 4.10
N ILE A 167 -3.09 0.27 4.88
CA ILE A 167 -1.71 0.76 4.98
C ILE A 167 -0.77 -0.36 5.43
N ARG A 168 -1.14 -1.11 6.49
CA ARG A 168 -0.30 -2.16 7.04
C ARG A 168 0.00 -3.25 6.02
N TYR A 169 -0.93 -3.61 5.14
CA TYR A 169 -0.72 -4.70 4.18
C TYR A 169 -0.40 -4.24 2.75
N ALA A 170 -0.27 -2.92 2.52
CA ALA A 170 0.18 -2.38 1.26
C ALA A 170 1.69 -2.61 1.06
N HIS A 171 2.11 -2.69 -0.20
CA HIS A 171 3.53 -2.65 -0.60
C HIS A 171 3.98 -1.22 -0.88
N VAL A 172 3.11 -0.36 -1.40
CA VAL A 172 3.34 1.07 -1.60
C VAL A 172 2.11 1.85 -1.16
N VAL A 173 2.30 3.02 -0.55
CA VAL A 173 1.20 3.88 -0.12
C VAL A 173 1.33 5.26 -0.74
N ILE A 174 0.27 5.71 -1.41
CA ILE A 174 0.14 7.05 -1.96
C ILE A 174 -0.72 7.87 -1.00
N VAL A 175 -0.15 8.93 -0.42
CA VAL A 175 -0.88 9.87 0.42
C VAL A 175 -1.36 11.03 -0.45
N VAL A 176 -2.67 11.11 -0.66
CA VAL A 176 -3.31 12.13 -1.49
C VAL A 176 -3.85 13.27 -0.62
N PHE A 177 -3.44 14.49 -0.95
CA PHE A 177 -3.99 15.72 -0.36
C PHE A 177 -4.50 16.65 -1.46
N ASP A 178 -5.34 17.60 -1.06
CA ASP A 178 -5.90 18.60 -1.96
C ASP A 178 -4.91 19.76 -2.17
N ALA A 179 -4.44 19.94 -3.41
CA ALA A 179 -3.48 20.99 -3.74
C ALA A 179 -4.09 22.39 -3.67
N THR A 180 -5.42 22.56 -3.72
CA THR A 180 -6.04 23.89 -3.60
C THR A 180 -5.89 24.49 -2.21
N GLU A 181 -5.55 23.68 -1.21
CA GLU A 181 -5.18 24.17 0.13
C GLU A 181 -3.77 24.80 0.15
N GLY A 182 -3.04 24.78 -0.97
CA GLY A 182 -1.70 25.36 -1.13
C GLY A 182 -0.58 24.48 -0.60
N HIS A 183 -0.78 23.80 0.55
CA HIS A 183 0.25 22.93 1.11
C HIS A 183 -0.34 21.74 1.88
N PRO A 184 0.42 20.64 2.06
CA PRO A 184 -0.05 19.49 2.84
C PRO A 184 -0.31 19.88 4.29
N ASN A 185 -1.42 19.39 4.83
CA ASN A 185 -1.81 19.69 6.21
C ASN A 185 -1.01 18.88 7.22
N LYS A 186 -1.04 19.30 8.49
CA LYS A 186 -0.37 18.58 9.59
C LYS A 186 -0.80 17.11 9.68
N TYR A 187 -2.06 16.83 9.34
CA TYR A 187 -2.60 15.47 9.37
C TYR A 187 -2.11 14.63 8.18
N ASP A 188 -1.93 15.22 6.99
CA ASP A 188 -1.35 14.54 5.82
C ASP A 188 0.09 14.12 6.12
N MET A 189 0.86 15.01 6.74
CA MET A 189 2.21 14.71 7.23
C MET A 189 2.21 13.62 8.32
N ALA A 190 1.25 13.66 9.25
CA ALA A 190 1.12 12.61 10.27
C ALA A 190 0.81 11.23 9.64
N ILE A 191 0.02 11.19 8.56
CA ILE A 191 -0.23 9.96 7.79
C ILE A 191 1.07 9.46 7.16
N LEU A 192 1.86 10.32 6.50
CA LEU A 192 3.18 9.94 5.97
C LEU A 192 4.11 9.35 7.03
N HIS A 193 4.22 10.00 8.20
CA HIS A 193 5.00 9.47 9.33
C HIS A 193 4.49 8.11 9.80
N LYS A 194 3.16 7.91 9.79
CA LYS A 194 2.55 6.63 10.16
C LYS A 194 2.88 5.54 9.14
N VAL A 195 2.80 5.84 7.85
CA VAL A 195 3.17 4.93 6.75
C VAL A 195 4.65 4.52 6.85
N ALA A 196 5.54 5.50 7.04
CA ALA A 196 6.96 5.26 7.28
C ALA A 196 7.18 4.36 8.50
N SER A 197 6.42 4.58 9.58
CA SER A 197 6.48 3.77 10.80
C SER A 197 6.00 2.32 10.62
N GLU A 198 5.17 2.04 9.61
CA GLU A 198 4.75 0.67 9.23
C GLU A 198 5.76 0.01 8.28
N GLY A 199 6.84 0.70 7.90
CA GLY A 199 7.87 0.17 6.99
C GLY A 199 7.43 0.14 5.54
N ARG A 200 6.44 0.95 5.17
CA ARG A 200 5.91 1.03 3.81
C ARG A 200 6.52 2.20 3.05
N PRO A 201 6.94 2.01 1.79
CA PRO A 201 7.15 3.05 0.80
C PRO A 201 6.01 4.07 0.79
N PHE A 202 6.37 5.35 0.74
CA PHE A 202 5.41 6.45 0.75
C PHE A 202 5.68 7.45 -0.37
N LEU A 203 4.61 7.87 -1.04
CA LEU A 203 4.59 8.93 -2.04
C LEU A 203 3.54 9.97 -1.65
N LEU A 204 3.85 11.24 -1.83
CA LEU A 204 2.90 12.33 -1.64
C LEU A 204 2.29 12.71 -3.01
N CYS A 205 0.97 12.82 -3.07
CA CYS A 205 0.24 13.17 -4.28
C CYS A 205 -0.58 14.44 -4.04
N ALA A 206 -0.25 15.51 -4.75
CA ALA A 206 -0.99 16.78 -4.74
C ALA A 206 -2.08 16.73 -5.82
N ASN A 207 -3.32 16.42 -5.43
CA ASN A 207 -4.43 16.26 -6.36
C ASN A 207 -5.17 17.57 -6.62
N LYS A 208 -6.02 17.60 -7.65
CA LYS A 208 -6.77 18.80 -8.13
C LYS A 208 -5.86 19.91 -8.66
N TRP A 209 -4.72 19.52 -9.23
CA TRP A 209 -3.73 20.48 -9.75
C TRP A 209 -4.27 21.41 -10.85
N ASP A 210 -5.29 20.95 -11.58
CA ASP A 210 -5.96 21.69 -12.66
C ASP A 210 -6.68 22.96 -12.20
N ILE A 211 -7.08 23.03 -10.92
CA ILE A 211 -7.79 24.18 -10.34
C ILE A 211 -6.91 25.01 -9.38
N VAL A 212 -5.61 24.70 -9.29
CA VAL A 212 -4.66 25.50 -8.53
C VAL A 212 -4.33 26.77 -9.31
N LEU A 213 -4.61 27.93 -8.71
CA LEU A 213 -4.37 29.23 -9.34
C LEU A 213 -2.87 29.55 -9.46
N ASP A 214 -2.14 29.48 -8.35
CA ASP A 214 -0.69 29.73 -8.30
C ASP A 214 0.07 28.41 -8.12
N GLN A 215 0.36 27.78 -9.25
CA GLN A 215 1.04 26.48 -9.29
C GLN A 215 2.49 26.57 -8.80
N ALA A 216 3.19 27.68 -9.07
CA ALA A 216 4.58 27.87 -8.65
C ALA A 216 4.68 28.00 -7.13
N ALA A 217 3.90 28.91 -6.54
CA ALA A 217 3.90 29.10 -5.08
C ALA A 217 3.42 27.84 -4.34
N THR A 218 2.45 27.12 -4.90
CA THR A 218 1.96 25.86 -4.32
C THR A 218 3.05 24.77 -4.36
N ALA A 219 3.78 24.63 -5.47
CA ALA A 219 4.88 23.68 -5.58
C ALA A 219 6.01 23.99 -4.58
N GLU A 220 6.40 25.26 -4.45
CA GLU A 220 7.38 25.70 -3.45
C GLU A 220 6.90 25.44 -2.01
N ALA A 221 5.61 25.69 -1.73
CA ALA A 221 5.04 25.44 -0.40
C ALA A 221 5.01 23.94 -0.06
N ILE A 222 4.74 23.08 -1.03
CA ILE A 222 4.81 21.61 -0.87
C ILE A 222 6.23 21.18 -0.56
N ASP A 223 7.20 21.60 -1.38
CA ASP A 223 8.62 21.27 -1.22
C ASP A 223 9.16 21.77 0.13
N PHE A 224 8.81 23.00 0.52
CA PHE A 224 9.15 23.57 1.82
C PHE A 224 8.61 22.72 2.98
N LYS A 225 7.37 22.22 2.88
CA LYS A 225 6.79 21.34 3.91
C LYS A 225 7.50 20.00 3.99
N ILE A 226 7.88 19.41 2.86
CA ILE A 226 8.61 18.14 2.79
C ILE A 226 10.00 18.29 3.42
N LYS A 227 10.78 19.29 2.99
CA LYS A 227 12.13 19.55 3.49
C LYS A 227 12.17 19.86 4.99
N ARG A 228 11.08 20.42 5.54
CA ARG A 228 10.94 20.70 6.98
C ARG A 228 10.56 19.46 7.81
N GLN A 229 10.22 18.33 7.19
CA GLN A 229 9.91 17.12 7.93
C GLN A 229 11.15 16.54 8.63
N VAL A 230 10.89 15.76 9.66
CA VAL A 230 11.91 14.97 10.36
C VAL A 230 11.93 13.54 9.82
N ARG A 231 12.97 12.78 10.16
CA ARG A 231 13.14 11.36 9.77
C ARG A 231 13.18 11.17 8.26
N GLU A 232 12.82 9.99 7.77
CA GLU A 232 12.89 9.61 6.36
C GLU A 232 11.84 10.35 5.50
N VAL A 233 10.80 10.94 6.10
CA VAL A 233 9.72 11.62 5.38
C VAL A 233 10.22 12.85 4.59
N LYS A 234 11.33 13.46 5.01
CA LYS A 234 11.95 14.59 4.29
C LYS A 234 12.51 14.20 2.91
N TYR A 235 12.69 12.91 2.66
CA TYR A 235 13.11 12.33 1.39
C TYR A 235 11.92 11.79 0.58
N SER A 236 10.68 12.16 0.95
CA SER A 236 9.51 11.87 0.12
C SER A 236 9.54 12.70 -1.16
N ASN A 237 9.08 12.09 -2.25
CA ASN A 237 8.78 12.80 -3.49
C ASN A 237 7.30 13.22 -3.48
N ALA A 238 7.01 14.37 -4.10
CA ALA A 238 5.65 14.83 -4.34
C ALA A 238 5.35 14.90 -5.83
N VAL A 239 4.27 14.23 -6.24
CA VAL A 239 3.78 14.26 -7.61
C VAL A 239 2.50 15.08 -7.66
N VAL A 240 2.46 16.07 -8.54
CA VAL A 240 1.24 16.85 -8.82
C VAL A 240 0.39 16.11 -9.83
N VAL A 241 -0.91 15.98 -9.54
CA VAL A 241 -1.85 15.18 -10.32
C VAL A 241 -3.19 15.89 -10.42
N SER A 242 -3.88 15.66 -11.53
CA SER A 242 -5.31 15.96 -11.63
C SER A 242 -6.08 14.72 -12.02
N ALA A 243 -6.96 14.27 -11.11
CA ALA A 243 -7.86 13.16 -11.39
C ALA A 243 -8.88 13.46 -12.51
N HIS A 244 -9.26 14.73 -12.70
CA HIS A 244 -10.22 15.10 -13.75
C HIS A 244 -9.58 15.14 -15.12
N THR A 245 -8.46 15.85 -15.26
CA THR A 245 -7.78 15.96 -16.57
C THR A 245 -6.96 14.71 -16.90
N GLY A 246 -6.51 13.97 -15.88
CA GLY A 246 -5.58 12.84 -16.03
C GLY A 246 -4.11 13.25 -16.08
N GLN A 247 -3.79 14.49 -15.69
CA GLN A 247 -2.42 15.00 -15.68
C GLN A 247 -1.52 14.16 -14.76
N ASN A 248 -0.33 13.79 -15.27
CA ASN A 248 0.76 13.11 -14.57
C ASN A 248 0.44 11.75 -13.93
N LEU A 249 -0.63 11.07 -14.37
CA LEU A 249 -0.95 9.73 -13.84
C LEU A 249 0.11 8.69 -14.16
N THR A 250 0.66 8.74 -15.38
CA THR A 250 1.78 7.85 -15.77
C THR A 250 3.01 8.10 -14.91
N LEU A 251 3.37 9.36 -14.68
CA LEU A 251 4.47 9.73 -13.80
C LEU A 251 4.25 9.22 -12.36
N LEU A 252 3.04 9.38 -11.81
CA LEU A 252 2.70 8.85 -10.49
C LEU A 252 2.90 7.33 -10.42
N MET A 253 2.43 6.60 -11.43
CA MET A 253 2.56 5.13 -11.46
C MET A 253 4.00 4.65 -11.69
N ASP A 254 4.78 5.40 -12.47
CA ASP A 254 6.22 5.15 -12.63
C ASP A 254 6.98 5.34 -11.31
N GLU A 255 6.68 6.40 -10.56
CA GLU A 255 7.23 6.60 -9.22
C GLU A 255 6.81 5.49 -8.26
N VAL A 256 5.57 4.99 -8.33
CA VAL A 256 5.11 3.85 -7.51
C VAL A 256 5.96 2.60 -7.77
N LEU A 257 6.26 2.29 -9.03
CA LEU A 257 7.13 1.17 -9.38
C LEU A 257 8.57 1.42 -8.91
N ALA A 258 9.10 2.64 -9.11
CA ALA A 258 10.45 3.00 -8.70
C ALA A 258 10.65 2.84 -7.18
N VAL A 259 9.72 3.35 -6.36
CA VAL A 259 9.84 3.22 -4.90
C VAL A 259 9.60 1.76 -4.46
N TYR A 260 8.77 0.98 -5.16
CA TYR A 260 8.66 -0.46 -4.91
C TYR A 260 9.97 -1.21 -5.18
N ASP A 261 10.68 -0.87 -6.26
CA ASP A 261 11.97 -1.45 -6.57
C ASP A 261 13.05 -1.04 -5.55
N THR A 262 13.05 0.22 -5.14
CA THR A 262 13.90 0.71 -4.04
C THR A 262 13.62 -0.02 -2.72
N TRP A 263 12.36 -0.32 -2.43
CA TRP A 263 11.97 -1.15 -1.27
C TRP A 263 12.47 -2.59 -1.37
N ASN A 264 12.82 -3.07 -2.56
CA ASN A 264 13.37 -4.40 -2.78
C ASN A 264 14.90 -4.41 -2.90
N LYS A 265 15.52 -3.22 -2.92
CA LYS A 265 16.94 -3.03 -3.19
C LYS A 265 17.80 -3.73 -2.14
N ARG A 266 18.78 -4.50 -2.61
CA ARG A 266 19.80 -5.15 -1.77
C ARG A 266 21.15 -4.46 -1.98
N VAL A 267 21.75 -4.00 -0.89
CA VAL A 267 23.08 -3.40 -0.86
C VAL A 267 24.10 -4.45 -0.43
N ARG A 268 25.24 -4.50 -1.12
CA ARG A 268 26.29 -5.47 -0.81
C ARG A 268 27.00 -5.09 0.48
N ARG A 269 27.36 -6.10 1.29
CA ARG A 269 28.09 -5.89 2.55
C ARG A 269 29.42 -5.14 2.37
N ALA A 270 30.13 -5.39 1.28
CA ALA A 270 31.40 -4.73 0.98
C ALA A 270 31.21 -3.21 0.80
N GLU A 271 30.15 -2.79 0.10
CA GLU A 271 29.78 -1.38 -0.09
C GLU A 271 29.42 -0.73 1.24
N LEU A 272 28.59 -1.38 2.07
CA LEU A 272 28.24 -0.89 3.41
C LEU A 272 29.45 -0.69 4.31
N THR A 273 30.42 -1.61 4.23
CA THR A 273 31.66 -1.52 5.03
C THR A 273 32.52 -0.36 4.55
N LYS A 274 32.64 -0.16 3.23
CA LYS A 274 33.38 0.97 2.64
C LYS A 274 32.73 2.31 2.98
N PHE A 275 31.41 2.38 2.85
CA PHE A 275 30.58 3.53 3.25
C PHE A 275 30.81 3.89 4.72
N TRP A 276 30.68 2.92 5.63
CA TRP A 276 30.84 3.18 7.07
C TRP A 276 32.23 3.71 7.42
N ARG A 277 33.30 3.12 6.87
CA ARG A 277 34.68 3.58 7.11
C ARG A 277 34.94 5.01 6.62
N LYS A 278 34.25 5.42 5.56
CA LYS A 278 34.30 6.81 5.06
C LYS A 278 33.54 7.74 6.01
N LEU A 279 32.32 7.34 6.40
CA LEU A 279 31.43 8.12 7.26
C LEU A 279 32.01 8.34 8.67
N GLU A 280 32.60 7.29 9.27
CA GLU A 280 33.27 7.35 10.58
C GLU A 280 34.35 8.43 10.64
N LYS A 281 35.01 8.74 9.51
CA LYS A 281 36.06 9.75 9.42
C LYS A 281 35.54 11.16 9.10
N SER A 282 34.37 11.27 8.46
CA SER A 282 33.84 12.56 8.00
C SER A 282 32.90 13.22 9.00
N VAL A 283 32.42 12.48 10.00
CA VAL A 283 31.41 12.94 10.94
C VAL A 283 32.01 13.13 12.33
N ILE A 284 31.65 14.22 12.99
CA ILE A 284 31.95 14.43 14.40
C ILE A 284 30.85 13.77 15.24
N ILE A 285 31.22 12.80 16.07
CA ILE A 285 30.30 12.13 17.00
C ILE A 285 30.52 12.74 18.38
N PRO A 286 29.59 13.57 18.91
CA PRO A 286 29.76 14.25 20.20
C PRO A 286 29.49 13.33 21.42
N TYR A 287 29.22 12.04 21.18
CA TYR A 287 28.85 11.06 22.19
C TYR A 287 29.96 10.01 22.34
N HIS A 288 30.20 9.56 23.58
CA HIS A 288 30.99 8.35 23.82
C HIS A 288 30.11 7.12 23.58
N VAL A 289 30.23 6.53 22.39
CA VAL A 289 29.45 5.37 21.96
C VAL A 289 30.36 4.20 21.61
N ALA A 290 29.85 2.98 21.73
CA ALA A 290 30.52 1.81 21.20
C ALA A 290 30.77 1.95 19.69
N ARG A 291 31.96 1.54 19.24
CA ARG A 291 32.30 1.54 17.82
C ARG A 291 31.43 0.54 17.06
N ILE A 292 30.92 0.93 15.90
CA ILE A 292 30.24 -0.01 14.99
C ILE A 292 31.31 -0.80 14.23
N GLY A 293 31.43 -2.10 14.51
CA GLY A 293 32.41 -2.97 13.88
C GLY A 293 31.98 -3.45 12.50
N ARG A 294 30.68 -3.73 12.32
CA ARG A 294 30.13 -4.29 11.07
C ARG A 294 28.73 -3.76 10.82
N ILE A 295 28.44 -3.49 9.55
CA ILE A 295 27.10 -3.15 9.06
C ILE A 295 26.71 -4.14 7.97
N THR A 296 25.52 -4.72 8.06
CA THR A 296 24.97 -5.63 7.04
C THR A 296 23.49 -5.39 6.82
N GLN A 297 23.00 -5.59 5.60
CA GLN A 297 21.55 -5.60 5.35
C GLN A 297 21.02 -7.02 5.58
N VAL A 298 20.14 -7.18 6.56
CA VAL A 298 19.53 -8.47 6.96
C VAL A 298 18.17 -8.70 6.32
N ASN A 299 17.44 -7.63 6.00
CA ASN A 299 16.14 -7.70 5.33
C ASN A 299 16.01 -6.59 4.27
N THR A 300 15.15 -6.81 3.28
CA THR A 300 14.86 -5.85 2.21
C THR A 300 13.52 -5.16 2.36
N ARG A 301 12.49 -5.78 2.96
CA ARG A 301 11.12 -5.23 2.99
C ARG A 301 10.58 -5.02 4.41
N PRO A 302 10.86 -3.88 5.09
CA PRO A 302 11.71 -2.77 4.64
C PRO A 302 13.22 -3.03 4.76
N PRO A 303 14.06 -2.20 4.10
CA PRO A 303 15.51 -2.33 4.17
C PRO A 303 15.96 -2.21 5.62
N THR A 304 16.45 -3.32 6.16
CA THR A 304 16.86 -3.44 7.56
C THR A 304 18.34 -3.69 7.64
N PHE A 305 19.06 -2.79 8.30
CA PHE A 305 20.49 -2.88 8.51
C PHE A 305 20.80 -3.23 9.96
N LEU A 306 21.62 -4.26 10.14
CA LEU A 306 22.15 -4.71 11.41
C LEU A 306 23.51 -4.02 11.65
N LEU A 307 23.61 -3.35 12.80
CA LEU A 307 24.78 -2.64 13.30
C LEU A 307 25.37 -3.46 14.45
N GLN A 308 26.53 -4.08 14.23
CA GLN A 308 27.23 -4.82 15.28
C GLN A 308 28.14 -3.88 16.07
N LEU A 309 27.81 -3.67 17.34
CA LEU A 309 28.53 -2.78 18.24
C LEU A 309 29.68 -3.54 18.92
N GLN A 310 30.84 -2.89 19.03
CA GLN A 310 32.03 -3.41 19.72
C GLN A 310 31.94 -3.14 21.22
N THR A 311 30.88 -3.63 21.83
CA THR A 311 30.64 -3.62 23.28
C THR A 311 30.04 -4.96 23.68
N LYS A 312 30.12 -5.30 24.98
CA LYS A 312 29.37 -6.41 25.60
C LYS A 312 28.24 -5.92 26.51
N ASP A 313 28.18 -4.61 26.72
CA ASP A 313 27.17 -3.95 27.52
C ASP A 313 25.94 -3.66 26.67
N ASP A 314 24.81 -4.27 27.04
CA ASP A 314 23.52 -4.13 26.37
C ASP A 314 22.93 -2.72 26.49
N GLU A 315 23.36 -1.93 27.49
CA GLU A 315 22.89 -0.55 27.68
C GLU A 315 23.61 0.44 26.76
N ASN A 316 24.76 0.06 26.19
CA ASN A 316 25.60 0.94 25.37
C ASN A 316 25.12 1.00 23.90
N LEU A 317 23.84 1.32 23.71
CA LEU A 317 23.20 1.51 22.42
C LEU A 317 23.46 2.92 21.87
N LEU A 318 23.44 3.04 20.54
CA LEU A 318 23.60 4.30 19.83
C LEU A 318 22.44 5.27 20.14
N PRO A 319 22.71 6.56 20.42
CA PRO A 319 21.68 7.58 20.58
C PRO A 319 20.79 7.72 19.34
N LYS A 320 19.52 8.13 19.54
CA LYS A 320 18.56 8.32 18.44
C LYS A 320 19.05 9.32 17.38
N SER A 321 19.77 10.37 17.79
CA SER A 321 20.37 11.35 16.87
C SER A 321 21.35 10.70 15.89
N LEU A 322 22.24 9.84 16.40
CA LEU A 322 23.21 9.10 15.58
C LEU A 322 22.52 8.07 14.67
N GLN A 323 21.48 7.40 15.16
CA GLN A 323 20.66 6.49 14.34
C GLN A 323 20.00 7.22 13.16
N GLU A 324 19.39 8.38 13.40
CA GLU A 324 18.76 9.17 12.34
C GLU A 324 19.77 9.74 11.34
N MET A 325 20.95 10.16 11.82
CA MET A 325 22.06 10.56 10.96
C MET A 325 22.54 9.41 10.06
N LEU A 326 22.71 8.21 10.62
CA LEU A 326 23.06 7.00 9.86
C LEU A 326 22.04 6.67 8.79
N LYS A 327 20.75 6.73 9.13
CA LYS A 327 19.68 6.53 8.15
C LYS A 327 19.74 7.55 7.02
N ASN A 328 19.92 8.83 7.33
CA ASN A 328 20.04 9.88 6.31
C ASN A 328 21.21 9.61 5.35
N ALA A 329 22.37 9.26 5.91
CA ALA A 329 23.54 8.93 5.10
C ALA A 329 23.33 7.68 4.23
N LEU A 330 22.59 6.68 4.73
CA LEU A 330 22.20 5.51 3.93
C LEU A 330 21.21 5.87 2.81
N VAL A 331 20.25 6.75 3.09
CA VAL A 331 19.29 7.22 2.07
C VAL A 331 20.01 7.94 0.94
N GLU A 332 20.94 8.85 1.28
CA GLU A 332 21.67 9.65 0.30
C GLU A 332 22.72 8.86 -0.50
N GLU A 333 23.44 7.92 0.13
CA GLU A 333 24.47 7.14 -0.58
C GLU A 333 23.87 6.04 -1.47
N PHE A 334 22.73 5.46 -1.07
CA PHE A 334 22.14 4.29 -1.74
C PHE A 334 20.75 4.55 -2.33
N ASP A 335 20.34 5.80 -2.49
CA ASP A 335 19.09 6.23 -3.12
C ASP A 335 17.81 5.62 -2.51
N PHE A 336 17.74 5.49 -1.18
CA PHE A 336 16.53 4.99 -0.50
C PHE A 336 15.44 6.07 -0.35
N TYR A 337 15.30 6.98 -1.32
CA TYR A 337 14.30 8.04 -1.31
C TYR A 337 12.87 7.46 -1.30
N GLY A 338 11.98 8.04 -0.49
CA GLY A 338 10.61 7.53 -0.30
C GLY A 338 10.48 6.18 0.41
N VAL A 339 11.57 5.59 0.90
CA VAL A 339 11.59 4.27 1.56
C VAL A 339 12.07 4.37 3.01
N PRO A 340 11.31 3.85 4.00
CA PRO A 340 11.76 3.84 5.39
C PRO A 340 12.86 2.79 5.61
N ILE A 341 13.89 3.16 6.38
CA ILE A 341 15.01 2.28 6.76
C ILE A 341 14.88 1.84 8.22
N ARG A 342 15.20 0.56 8.50
CA ARG A 342 15.31 0.03 9.86
C ARG A 342 16.77 -0.19 10.24
N LEU A 343 17.09 0.16 11.48
CA LEU A 343 18.37 -0.14 12.09
C LEU A 343 18.12 -1.08 13.27
N ILE A 344 18.83 -2.20 13.30
CA ILE A 344 18.90 -3.11 14.44
C ILE A 344 20.30 -3.00 15.02
N GLN A 345 20.40 -2.88 16.34
CA GLN A 345 21.67 -2.80 17.04
C GLN A 345 21.89 -4.12 17.75
N GLU A 346 23.03 -4.75 17.49
CA GLU A 346 23.42 -6.01 18.10
C GLU A 346 24.72 -5.80 18.84
N VAL A 347 24.71 -6.18 20.11
CA VAL A 347 25.87 -6.16 21.00
C VAL A 347 26.63 -7.47 20.82
N LYS A 348 27.95 -7.44 21.03
CA LYS A 348 28.75 -8.64 20.82
C LYS A 348 28.48 -9.63 21.95
N ASP A 349 27.87 -10.77 21.62
CA ASP A 349 27.63 -11.84 22.58
C ASP A 349 28.93 -12.32 23.24
N SER A 350 28.79 -12.71 24.50
CA SER A 350 29.85 -13.40 25.21
C SER A 350 29.91 -14.86 24.74
N ASN A 351 31.13 -15.34 24.42
CA ASN A 351 31.35 -16.72 24.02
C ASN A 351 30.90 -17.66 25.16
N PRO A 352 30.07 -18.69 24.89
CA PRO A 352 29.65 -19.64 25.93
C PRO A 352 30.82 -20.35 26.60
N ASP A 353 31.91 -20.57 25.84
CA ASP A 353 33.13 -21.24 26.29
C ASP A 353 34.20 -20.26 26.79
N TYR A 354 33.81 -19.19 27.48
CA TYR A 354 34.79 -18.34 28.16
C TYR A 354 35.46 -19.14 29.29
N ILE A 355 36.73 -19.53 29.06
CA ILE A 355 37.68 -19.98 30.08
C ILE A 355 38.01 -18.82 31.00
#